data_AF-A0AA85J907-F1
#
_entry.id   AF-A0AA85J907-F1
#
_cell.length_a   1.000
_cell.length_b   1.000
_cell.length_c   1.000
_cell.angle_alpha   90.00
_cell.angle_beta   90.00
_cell.angle_gamma   90.00
#
_symmetry.space_group_name_H-M   'P 1'
#
loop_
_entity.id
_entity.type
_entity.pdbx_description
1 polymer ?
#
loop_
_entity_poly.entity_id
_entity_poly.type
_entity_poly.pdbx_seq_one_letter_code
_entity_poly.pdbx_strand_id
1 'polypeptide(L)'
;MGLTNCTSGFVELIKVHLLQGAFPSCMKKLWEAYDRVKGSENDHPNIFPDDQLWVVLESAFCGVPLGDNIPSCPCARLSLLLQVGFSLAVAEQEMNFEHRDLHLGNVLVKESPVSRARNPSLSSKTSSSSSYPFPSGSVSSSSTSPKSYCKYCFHLEGVEEESNKENKEHFIIEKVNNYEYVEFRLNNQMIRVPKCGVTAYLIDFTLSRLEQDGGFVYVDLSSDTTLFQSKGDYQFDIYRRMKSHNRSCQYC
;
A
#
# COMPACT_ATOMS: atom_id res chain seq x y z
N MET A 1 11.98 -24.80 5.40
CA MET A 1 12.45 -23.67 6.22
C MET A 1 11.23 -23.02 6.82
N GLY A 2 11.06 -23.08 8.14
CA GLY A 2 10.03 -22.28 8.80
C GLY A 2 10.60 -20.89 8.99
N LEU A 3 10.21 -19.93 8.14
CA LEU A 3 10.73 -18.57 8.21
C LEU A 3 10.45 -18.00 9.61
N THR A 4 11.49 -17.50 10.28
CA THR A 4 11.37 -16.86 11.60
C THR A 4 10.65 -15.52 11.52
N ASN A 5 10.68 -14.90 10.33
CA ASN A 5 10.03 -13.64 10.02
C ASN A 5 9.05 -13.82 8.85
N CYS A 6 7.89 -13.15 8.89
CA CYS A 6 6.86 -13.29 7.87
C CYS A 6 5.97 -12.06 7.83
N THR A 7 5.67 -11.58 6.62
CA THR A 7 4.76 -10.48 6.35
C THR A 7 4.05 -10.70 5.01
N SER A 8 2.83 -10.20 4.89
CA SER A 8 2.09 -10.11 3.62
C SER A 8 2.02 -8.66 3.10
N GLY A 9 2.83 -7.76 3.66
CA GLY A 9 2.78 -6.33 3.35
C GLY A 9 3.58 -5.91 2.11
N PHE A 10 4.14 -6.84 1.35
CA PHE A 10 4.71 -6.59 0.02
C PHE A 10 3.77 -7.13 -1.05
N VAL A 11 3.74 -6.51 -2.23
CA VAL A 11 2.96 -7.04 -3.35
C VAL A 11 3.43 -8.44 -3.74
N GLU A 12 2.48 -9.34 -3.95
CA GLU A 12 2.78 -10.67 -4.46
C GLU A 12 3.05 -10.60 -5.97
N LEU A 13 4.26 -11.03 -6.36
CA LEU A 13 4.61 -11.28 -7.75
C LEU A 13 4.09 -12.67 -8.13
N ILE A 14 3.16 -12.71 -9.08
CA ILE A 14 2.52 -13.94 -9.56
C ILE A 14 3.41 -14.59 -10.60
N LYS A 15 3.85 -13.83 -11.62
CA LYS A 15 4.70 -14.33 -12.72
C LYS A 15 5.62 -13.25 -13.29
N VAL A 16 6.72 -13.71 -13.89
CA VAL A 16 7.64 -12.91 -14.70
C VAL A 16 7.69 -13.49 -16.10
N HIS A 17 7.53 -12.63 -17.11
CA HIS A 17 7.62 -13.00 -18.52
C HIS A 17 8.67 -12.15 -19.24
N LEU A 18 9.46 -12.79 -20.10
CA LEU A 18 10.28 -12.13 -21.10
C LEU A 18 9.59 -12.31 -22.46
N LEU A 19 9.21 -11.20 -23.08
CA LEU A 19 8.52 -11.18 -24.36
C LEU A 19 9.38 -10.48 -25.40
N GLN A 20 9.18 -10.82 -26.68
CA GLN A 20 9.73 -10.09 -27.82
C GLN A 20 8.59 -9.73 -28.77
N GLY A 21 8.53 -8.46 -29.19
CA GLY A 21 7.54 -8.00 -30.16
C GLY A 21 7.16 -6.53 -30.03
N ALA A 22 6.37 -6.07 -30.99
CA ALA A 22 5.73 -4.76 -30.97
C ALA A 22 4.79 -4.60 -29.76
N PHE A 23 4.60 -3.35 -29.31
CA PHE A 23 3.67 -3.06 -28.23
C PHE A 23 2.22 -3.45 -28.62
N PRO A 24 1.54 -4.31 -27.84
CA PRO A 24 0.23 -4.86 -28.23
C PRO A 24 -0.80 -3.79 -28.56
N SER A 25 -1.50 -3.93 -29.69
CA SER A 25 -2.46 -2.91 -30.16
C SER A 25 -3.63 -2.71 -29.20
N CYS A 26 -4.04 -3.74 -28.45
CA CYS A 26 -5.07 -3.61 -27.42
C CYS A 26 -4.61 -2.73 -26.25
N MET A 27 -3.37 -2.90 -25.79
CA MET A 27 -2.79 -2.08 -24.71
C MET A 27 -2.52 -0.66 -25.17
N LYS A 28 -2.13 -0.47 -26.43
CA LYS A 28 -1.98 0.85 -27.05
C LYS A 28 -3.27 1.67 -26.97
N LYS A 29 -4.41 1.07 -27.32
CA LYS A 29 -5.73 1.72 -27.20
C LYS A 29 -6.08 2.10 -25.75
N LEU A 30 -5.68 1.27 -24.78
CA LEU A 30 -5.86 1.57 -23.36
C LEU A 30 -4.97 2.72 -22.90
N TRP A 31 -3.72 2.76 -23.34
CA TRP A 31 -2.79 3.87 -23.08
C TRP A 31 -3.35 5.19 -23.64
N GLU A 32 -3.79 5.19 -24.90
CA GLU A 32 -4.40 6.38 -25.53
C GLU A 32 -5.69 6.82 -24.82
N ALA A 33 -6.49 5.88 -24.34
CA ALA A 33 -7.70 6.20 -23.56
C ALA A 33 -7.36 6.83 -22.21
N TYR A 34 -6.30 6.35 -21.55
CA TYR A 34 -5.81 6.93 -20.31
C TYR A 34 -5.26 8.34 -20.54
N ASP A 35 -4.37 8.50 -21.53
CA ASP A 35 -3.72 9.78 -21.86
C ASP A 35 -4.74 10.87 -22.20
N ARG A 36 -5.78 10.56 -22.97
CA ARG A 36 -6.87 11.51 -23.26
C ARG A 36 -7.60 12.05 -22.03
N VAL A 37 -7.67 11.26 -20.94
CA VAL A 37 -8.45 11.60 -19.74
C VAL A 37 -7.59 12.19 -18.64
N LYS A 38 -6.36 11.69 -18.48
CA LYS A 38 -5.46 12.00 -17.36
C LYS A 38 -4.20 12.75 -17.78
N GLY A 39 -3.85 12.71 -19.06
CA GLY A 39 -2.51 13.01 -19.54
C GLY A 39 -1.51 11.93 -19.14
N SER A 40 -0.46 11.77 -19.95
CA SER A 40 0.70 10.94 -19.66
C SER A 40 1.98 11.73 -19.89
N GLU A 41 2.92 11.62 -18.96
CA GLU A 41 4.28 12.12 -19.14
C GLU A 41 5.16 11.14 -19.95
N ASN A 42 4.65 9.93 -20.20
CA ASN A 42 5.38 8.92 -20.97
C ASN A 42 5.23 9.16 -22.47
N ASP A 43 6.28 8.81 -23.23
CA ASP A 43 6.18 8.74 -24.68
C ASP A 43 5.13 7.70 -25.12
N HIS A 44 4.45 8.00 -26.22
CA HIS A 44 3.52 7.05 -26.82
C HIS A 44 4.26 5.74 -27.15
N PRO A 45 3.72 4.54 -26.86
CA PRO A 45 4.41 3.26 -27.04
C PRO A 45 4.71 2.86 -28.51
N ASN A 46 4.49 3.76 -29.46
CA ASN A 46 4.87 3.58 -30.86
C ASN A 46 6.35 3.86 -31.11
N ILE A 47 7.07 4.42 -30.11
CA ILE A 47 8.50 4.68 -30.22
C ILE A 47 9.33 3.38 -30.28
N PHE A 48 8.78 2.25 -29.83
CA PHE A 48 9.49 0.99 -29.74
C PHE A 48 9.41 0.18 -31.05
N PRO A 49 10.49 -0.50 -31.44
CA PRO A 49 10.52 -1.32 -32.65
C PRO A 49 9.72 -2.61 -32.48
N ASP A 50 9.42 -3.27 -33.61
CA ASP A 50 8.60 -4.49 -33.63
C ASP A 50 9.31 -5.72 -33.04
N ASP A 51 10.62 -5.66 -32.79
CA ASP A 51 11.45 -6.72 -32.21
C ASP A 51 11.91 -6.41 -30.77
N GLN A 52 11.33 -5.38 -30.14
CA GLN A 52 11.63 -4.95 -28.77
C GLN A 52 11.48 -6.10 -27.75
N LEU A 53 12.40 -6.17 -26.80
CA LEU A 53 12.30 -7.05 -25.64
C LEU A 53 11.58 -6.36 -24.48
N TRP A 54 10.68 -7.09 -23.81
CA TRP A 54 9.88 -6.61 -22.69
C TRP A 54 9.98 -7.55 -21.49
N VAL A 55 10.14 -6.99 -20.30
CA VAL A 55 9.91 -7.71 -19.05
C VAL A 55 8.51 -7.35 -18.56
N VAL A 56 7.65 -8.36 -18.38
CA VAL A 56 6.31 -8.20 -17.83
C VAL A 56 6.24 -8.87 -16.47
N LEU A 57 5.92 -8.07 -15.46
CA LEU A 57 5.71 -8.52 -14.08
C LEU A 57 4.21 -8.57 -13.82
N GLU A 58 3.65 -9.78 -13.67
CA GLU A 58 2.26 -10.00 -13.28
C GLU A 58 2.19 -10.04 -11.76
N SER A 59 1.40 -9.15 -11.14
CA SER A 59 1.28 -9.03 -9.69
C SER A 59 -0.17 -9.02 -9.22
N ALA A 60 -0.38 -9.30 -7.93
CA ALA A 60 -1.70 -9.23 -7.32
C ALA A 60 -2.23 -7.78 -7.28
N PHE A 61 -3.54 -7.60 -7.50
CA PHE A 61 -4.17 -6.29 -7.37
C PHE A 61 -4.33 -5.89 -5.89
N CYS A 62 -3.49 -4.95 -5.46
CA CYS A 62 -3.34 -4.51 -4.07
C CYS A 62 -3.94 -3.13 -3.76
N GLY A 63 -4.83 -2.63 -4.63
CA GLY A 63 -5.57 -1.39 -4.40
C GLY A 63 -4.97 -0.19 -5.14
N VAL A 64 -4.99 0.98 -4.50
CA VAL A 64 -4.62 2.27 -5.10
C VAL A 64 -3.51 2.97 -4.32
N PRO A 65 -2.68 3.83 -4.94
CA PRO A 65 -1.60 4.53 -4.25
C PRO A 65 -2.08 5.39 -3.08
N LEU A 66 -1.36 5.36 -1.96
CA LEU A 66 -1.70 6.10 -0.75
C LEU A 66 -1.68 7.62 -0.97
N GLY A 67 -0.79 8.13 -1.82
CA GLY A 67 -0.62 9.58 -2.07
C GLY A 67 -1.93 10.31 -2.35
N ASP A 68 -2.77 9.76 -3.22
CA ASP A 68 -4.07 10.34 -3.58
C ASP A 68 -5.24 9.78 -2.76
N ASN A 69 -4.99 8.77 -1.91
CA ASN A 69 -6.02 7.98 -1.23
C ASN A 69 -5.79 7.88 0.28
N ILE A 70 -5.30 8.96 0.90
CA ILE A 70 -5.06 9.01 2.35
C ILE A 70 -6.39 8.89 3.10
N PRO A 71 -6.56 7.88 3.99
CA PRO A 71 -7.79 7.74 4.75
C PRO A 71 -8.06 8.93 5.69
N SER A 72 -9.33 9.35 5.77
CA SER A 72 -9.76 10.43 6.67
C SER A 72 -9.71 10.03 8.15
N CYS A 73 -9.87 8.73 8.45
CA CYS A 73 -9.84 8.19 9.81
C CYS A 73 -8.41 8.15 10.40
N PRO A 74 -8.16 8.77 11.58
CA PRO A 74 -6.86 8.69 12.25
C PRO A 74 -6.40 7.27 12.57
N CYS A 75 -7.30 6.38 13.03
CA CYS A 75 -6.94 4.98 13.32
C CYS A 75 -6.51 4.21 12.07
N ALA A 76 -7.10 4.51 10.90
CA ALA A 76 -6.69 3.91 9.64
C ALA A 76 -5.29 4.38 9.24
N ARG A 77 -4.98 5.68 9.39
CA ARG A 77 -3.63 6.21 9.12
C ARG A 77 -2.58 5.60 10.05
N LEU A 78 -2.86 5.50 11.35
CA LEU A 78 -1.97 4.86 12.31
C LEU A 78 -1.78 3.37 11.97
N SER A 79 -2.85 2.67 11.60
CA SER A 79 -2.78 1.28 11.16
C SER A 79 -1.87 1.11 9.95
N LEU A 80 -2.03 1.93 8.91
CA LEU A 80 -1.18 1.89 7.71
C LEU A 80 0.30 2.16 8.07
N LEU A 81 0.57 3.16 8.90
CA LEU A 81 1.93 3.45 9.36
C LEU A 81 2.57 2.23 10.05
N LEU A 82 1.82 1.59 10.95
CA LEU A 82 2.29 0.38 11.65
C LEU A 82 2.47 -0.81 10.69
N GLN A 83 1.55 -1.02 9.75
CA GLN A 83 1.66 -2.09 8.75
C GLN A 83 2.89 -1.92 7.86
N VAL A 84 3.17 -0.69 7.40
CA VAL A 84 4.38 -0.37 6.64
C VAL A 84 5.63 -0.62 7.50
N GLY A 85 5.65 -0.10 8.73
CA GLY A 85 6.79 -0.25 9.64
C GLY A 85 7.12 -1.71 9.95
N PHE A 86 6.12 -2.54 10.27
CA PHE A 86 6.36 -3.96 10.54
C PHE A 86 6.71 -4.76 9.28
N SER A 87 6.20 -4.38 8.11
CA SER A 87 6.61 -5.01 6.84
C SER A 87 8.09 -4.78 6.56
N LEU A 88 8.55 -3.54 6.74
CA LEU A 88 9.97 -3.20 6.60
C LEU A 88 10.81 -3.92 7.66
N ALA A 89 10.42 -3.89 8.95
CA ALA A 89 11.16 -4.56 10.01
C ALA A 89 11.32 -6.08 9.77
N VAL A 90 10.28 -6.73 9.23
CA VAL A 90 10.36 -8.15 8.82
C VAL A 90 11.37 -8.35 7.69
N ALA A 91 11.35 -7.51 6.65
CA ALA A 91 12.26 -7.63 5.52
C ALA A 91 13.71 -7.24 5.88
N GLU A 92 13.89 -6.25 6.74
CA GLU A 92 15.18 -5.88 7.34
C GLU A 92 15.78 -7.07 8.08
N GLN A 93 14.98 -7.73 8.94
CA GLN A 93 15.46 -8.85 9.73
C GLN A 93 15.74 -10.11 8.91
N GLU A 94 14.96 -10.37 7.85
CA GLU A 94 15.11 -11.58 7.03
C GLU A 94 16.18 -11.44 5.94
N MET A 95 16.32 -10.26 5.33
CA MET A 95 17.12 -10.07 4.11
C MET A 95 17.98 -8.79 4.13
N ASN A 96 18.17 -8.14 5.28
CA ASN A 96 18.83 -6.83 5.37
C ASN A 96 18.24 -5.82 4.34
N PHE A 97 16.92 -5.90 4.11
CA PHE A 97 16.25 -5.17 3.06
C PHE A 97 16.19 -3.66 3.35
N GLU A 98 16.38 -2.86 2.30
CA GLU A 98 16.14 -1.42 2.27
C GLU A 98 15.32 -1.08 1.03
N HIS A 99 14.17 -0.42 1.18
CA HIS A 99 13.33 -0.04 0.03
C HIS A 99 13.96 1.06 -0.82
N ARG A 100 14.63 2.02 -0.17
CA ARG A 100 15.36 3.17 -0.76
C ARG A 100 14.55 4.19 -1.58
N ASP A 101 13.30 3.87 -1.90
CA ASP A 101 12.40 4.77 -2.62
C ASP A 101 10.92 4.66 -2.18
N LEU A 102 10.69 4.63 -0.87
CA LEU A 102 9.35 4.45 -0.32
C LEU A 102 8.61 5.79 -0.16
N HIS A 103 8.17 6.37 -1.28
CA HIS A 103 7.24 7.50 -1.28
C HIS A 103 5.78 7.03 -1.20
N LEU A 104 4.83 7.96 -0.98
CA LEU A 104 3.41 7.62 -0.83
C LEU A 104 2.78 6.99 -2.10
N GLY A 105 3.44 7.12 -3.25
CA GLY A 105 3.05 6.44 -4.49
C GLY A 105 3.33 4.93 -4.46
N ASN A 106 4.34 4.51 -3.69
CA ASN A 106 4.81 3.13 -3.57
C ASN A 106 4.21 2.37 -2.39
N VAL A 107 3.23 2.97 -1.72
CA VAL A 107 2.36 2.31 -0.73
C VAL A 107 0.97 2.19 -1.34
N LEU A 108 0.56 0.98 -1.70
CA LEU A 108 -0.81 0.72 -2.11
C LEU A 108 -1.71 0.47 -0.90
N VAL A 109 -2.93 0.97 -0.96
CA VAL A 109 -3.97 0.79 0.06
C VAL A 109 -5.16 0.06 -0.54
N LYS A 110 -5.58 -1.01 0.11
CA LYS A 110 -6.78 -1.77 -0.22
C LYS A 110 -7.79 -1.65 0.92
N GLU A 111 -8.99 -1.21 0.60
CA GLU A 111 -10.09 -1.25 1.56
C GLU A 111 -10.51 -2.71 1.81
N SER A 112 -10.72 -3.04 3.08
CA SER A 112 -11.32 -4.31 3.46
C SER A 112 -12.84 -4.21 3.26
N PRO A 113 -13.47 -5.19 2.60
CA PRO A 113 -14.92 -5.18 2.45
C PRO A 113 -15.55 -5.12 3.84
N VAL A 114 -16.39 -4.11 4.09
CA VAL A 114 -17.12 -4.01 5.35
C VAL A 114 -17.96 -5.28 5.48
N SER A 115 -17.69 -6.09 6.50
CA SER A 115 -18.55 -7.20 6.88
C SER A 115 -19.91 -6.62 7.27
N ARG A 116 -20.82 -6.46 6.29
CA ARG A 116 -22.21 -6.14 6.56
C ARG A 116 -22.76 -7.32 7.34
N ALA A 117 -22.97 -7.15 8.65
CA ALA A 117 -23.83 -8.04 9.39
C ALA A 117 -25.14 -8.13 8.60
N ARG A 118 -25.47 -9.33 8.11
CA ARG A 118 -26.70 -9.56 7.34
C ARG A 118 -27.87 -9.27 8.26
N ASN A 119 -28.54 -8.14 8.08
CA ASN A 119 -29.91 -7.99 8.55
C ASN A 119 -30.79 -8.83 7.62
N PRO A 120 -31.48 -9.88 8.11
CA PRO A 120 -32.41 -10.62 7.27
C PRO A 120 -33.69 -9.80 7.11
N SER A 121 -33.81 -9.11 5.98
CA SER A 121 -35.04 -8.81 5.22
C SER A 121 -34.99 -7.41 4.60
N LEU A 122 -34.96 -7.34 3.27
CA LEU A 122 -36.14 -7.04 2.46
C LEU A 122 -35.72 -7.12 0.98
N SER A 123 -36.44 -7.94 0.21
CA SER A 123 -36.20 -8.14 -1.20
C SER A 123 -36.59 -6.92 -2.03
N SER A 124 -35.70 -6.45 -2.89
CA SER A 124 -36.09 -5.80 -4.15
C SER A 124 -35.16 -6.24 -5.26
N LYS A 125 -35.78 -6.75 -6.33
CA LYS A 125 -35.13 -7.15 -7.58
C LYS A 125 -34.72 -5.90 -8.34
N THR A 126 -33.47 -5.82 -8.79
CA THR A 126 -33.11 -5.12 -10.03
C THR A 126 -31.83 -5.71 -10.62
N SER A 127 -31.88 -5.91 -11.93
CA SER A 127 -30.80 -6.32 -12.84
C SER A 127 -29.69 -5.26 -12.93
N SER A 128 -28.42 -5.68 -12.90
CA SER A 128 -27.28 -4.78 -13.14
C SER A 128 -26.27 -5.37 -14.13
N SER A 129 -26.23 -4.75 -15.30
CA SER A 129 -25.11 -4.68 -16.22
C SER A 129 -23.91 -3.97 -15.56
N SER A 130 -22.71 -4.48 -15.80
CA SER A 130 -21.44 -3.93 -15.30
C SER A 130 -21.09 -2.63 -16.02
N SER A 131 -21.06 -1.53 -15.27
CA SER A 131 -20.55 -0.24 -15.72
C SER A 131 -19.88 0.45 -14.53
N TYR A 132 -18.58 0.70 -14.65
CA TYR A 132 -17.76 1.44 -13.69
C TYR A 132 -18.23 2.90 -13.59
N PRO A 133 -18.53 3.44 -12.39
CA PRO A 133 -18.81 4.85 -12.24
C PRO A 133 -17.52 5.62 -11.87
N PHE A 134 -17.18 6.61 -12.70
CA PHE A 134 -16.25 7.68 -12.39
C PHE A 134 -16.93 8.71 -11.46
N PRO A 135 -16.26 9.27 -10.44
CA PRO A 135 -16.88 10.27 -9.59
C PRO A 135 -16.78 11.66 -10.24
N SER A 136 -17.93 12.17 -10.69
CA SER A 136 -18.13 13.60 -10.98
C SER A 136 -18.37 14.36 -9.68
N GLY A 137 -17.59 15.43 -9.46
CA GLY A 137 -17.74 16.30 -8.30
C GLY A 137 -19.05 17.10 -8.33
N SER A 138 -19.67 17.26 -7.17
CA SER A 138 -20.63 18.33 -6.93
C SER A 138 -20.62 18.73 -5.46
N VAL A 139 -20.57 20.05 -5.25
CA VAL A 139 -20.68 20.75 -3.97
C VAL A 139 -22.09 20.59 -3.41
N SER A 140 -22.23 20.30 -2.11
CA SER A 140 -23.45 20.63 -1.36
C SER A 140 -23.25 20.71 0.15
N SER A 141 -23.45 21.93 0.66
CA SER A 141 -24.17 22.33 1.88
C SER A 141 -24.10 21.47 3.15
N SER A 142 -23.64 22.15 4.20
CA SER A 142 -23.68 21.77 5.61
C SER A 142 -25.10 21.48 6.11
N SER A 143 -25.35 20.22 6.49
CA SER A 143 -26.37 19.84 7.47
C SER A 143 -25.70 19.00 8.55
N THR A 144 -25.82 19.44 9.80
CA THR A 144 -25.20 18.84 10.98
C THR A 144 -25.95 17.57 11.39
N SER A 145 -25.58 16.44 10.79
CA SER A 145 -25.88 15.10 11.34
C SER A 145 -24.93 14.78 12.51
N PRO A 146 -25.34 13.99 13.52
CA PRO A 146 -24.46 13.63 14.64
C PRO A 146 -23.19 12.94 14.12
N LYS A 147 -22.03 13.35 14.63
CA LYS A 147 -20.71 12.81 14.24
C LYS A 147 -20.70 11.29 14.48
N SER A 148 -20.92 10.52 13.43
CA SER A 148 -20.70 9.07 13.44
C SER A 148 -19.19 8.84 13.53
N TYR A 149 -18.69 8.61 14.74
CA TYR A 149 -17.29 8.27 14.95
C TYR A 149 -16.99 6.95 14.24
N CYS A 150 -15.84 6.89 13.58
CA CYS A 150 -15.36 5.65 12.98
C CYS A 150 -15.34 4.54 14.04
N LYS A 151 -15.79 3.32 13.68
CA LYS A 151 -15.83 2.13 14.56
C LYS A 151 -14.53 1.93 15.35
N TYR A 152 -13.39 2.30 14.76
CA TYR A 152 -12.05 2.16 15.34
C TYR A 152 -11.61 3.33 16.21
N CYS A 153 -12.18 4.53 16.05
CA CYS A 153 -11.80 5.73 16.82
C CYS A 153 -12.37 5.75 18.23
N PHE A 154 -13.42 4.97 18.50
CA PHE A 154 -14.13 4.96 19.78
C PHE A 154 -13.24 4.55 20.98
N HIS A 155 -12.09 3.91 20.74
CA HIS A 155 -11.15 3.48 21.78
C HIS A 155 -9.96 4.42 22.01
N LEU A 156 -9.76 5.44 21.18
CA LEU A 156 -8.68 6.42 21.39
C LEU A 156 -9.06 7.52 22.40
N GLU A 157 -10.35 7.67 22.72
CA GLU A 157 -10.87 8.54 23.77
C GLU A 157 -11.12 7.72 25.05
N GLY A 158 -10.06 7.21 25.67
CA GLY A 158 -10.14 6.64 27.01
C GLY A 158 -10.29 7.76 28.05
N VAL A 159 -11.53 8.13 28.39
CA VAL A 159 -11.82 8.76 29.68
C VAL A 159 -12.38 7.68 30.60
N GLU A 160 -11.63 7.42 31.66
CA GLU A 160 -11.97 6.55 32.77
C GLU A 160 -13.26 7.04 33.43
N GLU A 161 -14.35 6.28 33.33
CA GLU A 161 -15.44 6.35 34.31
C GLU A 161 -15.74 4.95 34.85
N GLU A 162 -15.39 4.81 36.12
CA GLU A 162 -15.66 3.67 37.00
C GLU A 162 -17.16 3.55 37.27
N SER A 163 -17.84 2.64 36.56
CA SER A 163 -18.98 1.89 37.12
C SER A 163 -19.39 0.76 36.19
N ASN A 164 -19.67 -0.41 36.78
CA ASN A 164 -20.05 -1.70 36.20
C ASN A 164 -18.97 -2.48 35.44
N LYS A 165 -18.27 -3.38 36.16
CA LYS A 165 -17.21 -4.26 35.63
C LYS A 165 -17.72 -5.52 34.92
N GLU A 166 -18.79 -6.17 35.39
CA GLU A 166 -19.17 -7.51 34.88
C GLU A 166 -19.88 -7.52 33.52
N ASN A 167 -20.72 -6.52 33.22
CA ASN A 167 -21.38 -6.40 31.89
C ASN A 167 -20.50 -5.71 30.84
N LYS A 168 -19.45 -4.99 31.27
CA LYS A 168 -18.48 -4.34 30.36
C LYS A 168 -17.52 -5.38 29.78
N GLU A 169 -17.03 -6.32 30.58
CA GLU A 169 -16.09 -7.34 30.09
C GLU A 169 -16.68 -8.16 28.95
N HIS A 170 -17.90 -8.70 29.09
CA HIS A 170 -18.53 -9.49 28.02
C HIS A 170 -18.83 -8.66 26.76
N PHE A 171 -19.27 -7.39 26.92
CA PHE A 171 -19.53 -6.47 25.80
C PHE A 171 -18.25 -6.00 25.10
N ILE A 172 -17.16 -5.80 25.85
CA ILE A 172 -15.84 -5.47 25.32
C ILE A 172 -15.26 -6.70 24.61
N ILE A 173 -15.36 -7.90 25.18
CA ILE A 173 -14.86 -9.15 24.58
C ILE A 173 -15.57 -9.46 23.24
N GLU A 174 -16.89 -9.28 23.15
CA GLU A 174 -17.62 -9.46 21.88
C GLU A 174 -17.30 -8.38 20.83
N LYS A 175 -17.07 -7.12 21.22
CA LYS A 175 -16.68 -6.06 20.27
C LYS A 175 -15.22 -6.15 19.83
N VAL A 176 -14.32 -6.64 20.69
CA VAL A 176 -12.90 -6.88 20.37
C VAL A 176 -12.73 -8.05 19.39
N ASN A 177 -13.62 -9.05 19.43
CA ASN A 177 -13.59 -10.21 18.52
C ASN A 177 -14.01 -9.93 17.07
N ASN A 178 -14.44 -8.70 16.73
CA ASN A 178 -14.88 -8.34 15.37
C ASN A 178 -13.98 -7.31 14.69
N TYR A 179 -12.69 -7.33 15.03
CA TYR A 179 -11.65 -6.58 14.33
C TYR A 179 -10.84 -7.52 13.46
N GLU A 180 -10.65 -7.12 12.20
CA GLU A 180 -9.69 -7.79 11.33
C GLU A 180 -8.30 -7.25 11.60
N TYR A 181 -7.30 -8.12 11.51
CA TYR A 181 -5.89 -7.81 11.75
C TYR A 181 -5.05 -8.15 10.52
N VAL A 182 -3.93 -7.45 10.36
CA VAL A 182 -2.78 -7.91 9.59
C VAL A 182 -1.80 -8.53 10.57
N GLU A 183 -1.31 -9.72 10.24
CA GLU A 183 -0.43 -10.49 11.11
C GLU A 183 0.98 -10.48 10.57
N PHE A 184 1.93 -10.22 11.46
CA PHE A 184 3.35 -10.22 11.21
C PHE A 184 4.01 -11.22 12.15
N ARG A 185 5.08 -11.85 11.69
CA ARG A 185 5.98 -12.61 12.53
C ARG A 185 7.34 -11.95 12.46
N LEU A 186 7.90 -11.56 13.60
CA LEU A 186 9.23 -10.95 13.69
C LEU A 186 9.97 -11.64 14.83
N ASN A 187 11.10 -12.28 14.54
CA ASN A 187 11.89 -13.07 15.49
C ASN A 187 11.04 -14.09 16.26
N ASN A 188 10.19 -14.84 15.54
CA ASN A 188 9.20 -15.77 16.09
C ASN A 188 8.10 -15.16 16.98
N GLN A 189 8.06 -13.84 17.16
CA GLN A 189 6.98 -13.17 17.85
C GLN A 189 5.86 -12.80 16.88
N MET A 190 4.65 -13.23 17.20
CA MET A 190 3.45 -12.83 16.46
C MET A 190 3.02 -11.42 16.89
N ILE A 191 2.86 -10.54 15.90
CA ILE A 191 2.43 -9.15 16.07
C ILE A 191 1.16 -8.97 15.23
N ARG A 192 0.12 -8.37 15.80
CA ARG A 192 -1.17 -8.17 15.13
C ARG A 192 -1.50 -6.69 15.10
N VAL A 193 -1.64 -6.14 13.90
CA VAL A 193 -2.04 -4.74 13.69
C VAL A 193 -3.50 -4.70 13.26
N PRO A 194 -4.41 -4.01 13.99
CA PRO A 194 -5.80 -3.87 13.56
C PRO A 194 -5.85 -3.19 12.19
N LYS A 195 -6.58 -3.76 11.22
CA LYS A 195 -6.66 -3.21 9.84
C LYS A 195 -7.29 -1.81 9.80
N CYS A 196 -8.18 -1.50 10.72
CA CYS A 196 -8.95 -0.26 10.68
C CYS A 196 -9.68 -0.03 9.33
N GLY A 197 -10.07 -1.13 8.65
CA GLY A 197 -10.72 -1.12 7.34
C GLY A 197 -9.77 -1.02 6.15
N VAL A 198 -8.45 -0.99 6.35
CA VAL A 198 -7.45 -0.82 5.29
C VAL A 198 -6.28 -1.80 5.42
N THR A 199 -5.65 -2.13 4.29
CA THR A 199 -4.43 -2.94 4.25
C THR A 199 -3.40 -2.29 3.33
N ALA A 200 -2.15 -2.21 3.79
CA ALA A 200 -1.03 -1.64 3.05
C ALA A 200 -0.24 -2.71 2.30
N TYR A 201 0.24 -2.38 1.10
CA TYR A 201 1.17 -3.19 0.32
C TYR A 201 2.28 -2.32 -0.28
N LEU A 202 3.53 -2.73 -0.09
CA LEU A 202 4.71 -2.06 -0.64
C LEU A 202 4.98 -2.54 -2.07
N ILE A 203 5.29 -1.61 -2.97
CA ILE A 203 5.60 -1.87 -4.38
C ILE A 203 6.84 -1.09 -4.82
N ASP A 204 7.29 -1.38 -6.04
CA ASP A 204 8.39 -0.68 -6.73
C ASP A 204 9.73 -0.80 -5.98
N PHE A 205 10.42 -1.89 -6.29
CA PHE A 205 11.71 -2.23 -5.69
C PHE A 205 12.89 -1.77 -6.56
N THR A 206 12.65 -0.84 -7.50
CA THR A 206 13.64 -0.45 -8.51
C THR A 206 14.95 0.03 -7.88
N LEU A 207 14.89 0.79 -6.78
CA LEU A 207 16.08 1.27 -6.08
C LEU A 207 16.43 0.46 -4.83
N SER A 208 15.69 -0.62 -4.55
CA SER A 208 15.85 -1.38 -3.32
C SER A 208 17.19 -2.12 -3.25
N ARG A 209 17.53 -2.53 -2.03
CA ARG A 209 18.70 -3.34 -1.72
C ARG A 209 18.33 -4.45 -0.78
N LEU A 210 18.90 -5.63 -0.97
CA LEU A 210 18.78 -6.75 -0.04
C LEU A 210 20.02 -7.64 -0.09
N GLU A 211 20.12 -8.51 0.89
CA GLU A 211 21.08 -9.59 1.00
C GLU A 211 20.34 -10.93 0.92
N GLN A 212 20.76 -11.79 -0.01
CA GLN A 212 20.21 -13.12 -0.17
C GLN A 212 21.32 -14.08 -0.60
N ASP A 213 21.35 -15.29 -0.03
CA ASP A 213 22.30 -16.35 -0.35
C ASP A 213 23.79 -15.91 -0.25
N GLY A 214 24.08 -14.98 0.67
CA GLY A 214 25.41 -14.42 0.91
C GLY A 214 25.86 -13.36 -0.11
N GLY A 215 24.97 -12.92 -0.99
CA GLY A 215 25.21 -11.87 -1.98
C GLY A 215 24.31 -10.65 -1.79
N PHE A 216 24.76 -9.50 -2.26
CA PHE A 216 23.95 -8.27 -2.29
C PHE A 216 23.30 -8.09 -3.65
N VAL A 217 22.00 -7.81 -3.64
CA VAL A 217 21.24 -7.36 -4.81
C VAL A 217 20.85 -5.92 -4.56
N TYR A 218 21.30 -5.01 -5.41
CA TYR A 218 21.02 -3.58 -5.28
C TYR A 218 21.20 -2.84 -6.61
N VAL A 219 20.62 -1.65 -6.70
CA VAL A 219 20.95 -0.68 -7.75
C VAL A 219 22.01 0.29 -7.22
N ASP A 220 23.14 0.36 -7.94
CA ASP A 220 24.22 1.31 -7.67
C ASP A 220 23.75 2.73 -8.03
N LEU A 221 23.56 3.55 -6.99
CA LEU A 221 23.13 4.94 -7.11
C LEU A 221 24.30 5.93 -7.15
N SER A 222 25.55 5.46 -7.09
CA SER A 222 26.73 6.33 -6.98
C SER A 222 26.86 7.30 -8.15
N SER A 223 26.50 6.85 -9.36
CA SER A 223 26.61 7.61 -10.60
C SER A 223 25.41 8.51 -10.92
N ASP A 224 24.26 8.31 -10.26
CA ASP A 224 23.07 9.12 -10.54
C ASP A 224 23.17 10.47 -9.83
N THR A 225 23.53 11.51 -10.57
CA THR A 225 23.64 12.87 -10.01
C THR A 225 22.31 13.61 -9.96
N THR A 226 21.37 13.28 -10.83
CA THR A 226 20.11 14.01 -10.95
C THR A 226 19.21 13.70 -9.74
N LEU A 227 19.18 12.44 -9.30
CA LEU A 227 18.42 12.00 -8.13
C LEU A 227 18.73 12.84 -6.87
N PHE A 228 19.99 13.19 -6.64
CA PHE A 228 20.42 13.93 -5.45
C PHE A 228 20.35 15.46 -5.59
N GLN A 229 20.26 15.97 -6.81
CA GLN A 229 20.21 17.41 -7.10
C GLN A 229 18.78 17.95 -7.21
N SER A 230 17.81 17.09 -7.50
CA SER A 230 16.38 17.44 -7.59
C SER A 230 15.85 18.09 -6.31
N LYS A 231 14.85 18.96 -6.46
CA LYS A 231 14.25 19.77 -5.39
C LYS A 231 12.74 19.91 -5.61
N GLY A 232 12.03 20.43 -4.60
CA GLY A 232 10.60 20.74 -4.70
C GLY A 232 9.69 19.77 -3.94
N ASP A 233 10.23 18.61 -3.54
CA ASP A 233 9.56 17.61 -2.70
C ASP A 233 10.53 17.13 -1.61
N TYR A 234 9.97 16.80 -0.43
CA TYR A 234 10.71 16.21 0.69
C TYR A 234 11.30 14.84 0.33
N GLN A 235 10.73 14.11 -0.63
CA GLN A 235 11.30 12.88 -1.20
C GLN A 235 12.75 13.09 -1.64
N PHE A 236 13.07 14.22 -2.29
CA PHE A 236 14.44 14.50 -2.72
C PHE A 236 15.40 14.78 -1.56
N ASP A 237 14.90 15.30 -0.42
CA ASP A 237 15.70 15.42 0.80
C ASP A 237 16.07 14.05 1.36
N ILE A 238 15.19 13.06 1.24
CA ILE A 238 15.44 11.69 1.70
C ILE A 238 16.57 11.05 0.89
N TYR A 239 16.61 11.19 -0.44
CA TYR A 239 17.73 10.67 -1.24
C TYR A 239 19.07 11.28 -0.81
N ARG A 240 19.11 12.59 -0.56
CA ARG A 240 20.32 13.26 -0.04
C ARG A 240 20.74 12.73 1.33
N ARG A 241 19.78 12.49 2.22
CA ARG A 241 20.04 11.91 3.56
C ARG A 241 20.54 10.47 3.47
N MET A 242 19.97 9.64 2.58
CA MET A 242 20.48 8.30 2.30
C MET A 242 21.93 8.36 1.83
N LYS A 243 22.24 9.22 0.84
CA LYS A 243 23.61 9.39 0.33
C LYS A 243 24.58 9.84 1.43
N SER A 244 24.17 10.74 2.32
CA SER A 244 25.06 11.20 3.40
C SER A 244 25.33 10.10 4.43
N HIS A 245 24.35 9.26 4.75
CA HIS A 245 24.51 8.14 5.69
C HIS A 245 25.34 7.00 5.09
N ASN A 246 25.25 6.77 3.78
CA ASN A 246 26.01 5.71 3.12
C ASN A 246 27.47 6.07 2.85
N ARG A 247 27.87 7.35 2.94
CA ARG A 247 29.29 7.77 2.77
C ARG A 247 30.24 7.23 3.85
N SER A 248 29.73 6.61 4.93
CA SER A 248 30.54 5.85 5.88
C SER A 248 30.61 4.34 5.59
N CYS A 249 29.91 3.83 4.56
CA CYS A 249 29.94 2.43 4.12
C CYS A 249 30.55 2.32 2.70
N GLN A 250 31.54 1.46 2.52
CA GLN A 250 32.37 1.34 1.31
C GLN A 250 31.68 0.75 0.05
N TYR A 251 30.36 0.62 0.04
CA TYR A 251 29.64 -0.03 -1.06
C TYR A 251 28.40 0.79 -1.40
N CYS A 252 28.59 1.75 -2.32
CA CYS A 252 27.49 2.37 -3.04
C CYS A 252 27.07 1.49 -4.21
#